data_AF-A0A7Y4ENV5-F1
#
_entry.id   AF-A0A7Y4ENV5-F1
#
_cell.length_a   1.000
_cell.length_b   1.000
_cell.length_c   1.000
_cell.angle_alpha   90.00
_cell.angle_beta   90.00
_cell.angle_gamma   90.00
#
_symmetry.space_group_name_H-M   'P 1'
#
loop_
_entity.id
_entity.type
_entity.pdbx_description
1 polymer ?
#
loop_
_entity_poly.entity_id
_entity_poly.type
_entity_poly.pdbx_seq_one_letter_code
_entity_poly.pdbx_strand_id
1 'polypeptide(L)'
;MPVCAIPNSDGFLAVVPEFEVSSCSGYVMMSTQEYDYFMAYTQITSSEIATYFAGGFALVFVFGFLQTYGIKAALKVIRLI
;
A
#
# COMPACT_ATOMS: atom_id res chain seq x y z
N MET A 1 5.16 22.84 -15.47
CA MET A 1 6.37 23.51 -14.95
C MET A 1 7.27 22.43 -14.37
N PRO A 2 8.59 22.44 -14.65
CA PRO A 2 9.51 21.48 -14.05
C PRO A 2 9.58 21.69 -12.54
N VAL A 3 9.62 20.59 -11.78
CA VAL A 3 9.69 20.57 -10.31
C VAL A 3 10.90 19.74 -9.88
N CYS A 4 11.57 20.14 -8.80
CA CYS A 4 12.71 19.41 -8.27
C CYS A 4 12.24 18.16 -7.53
N ALA A 5 12.78 16.99 -7.89
CA ALA A 5 12.61 15.76 -7.12
C ALA A 5 13.95 15.41 -6.46
N ILE A 6 13.97 15.34 -5.12
CA ILE A 6 15.16 15.08 -4.31
C ILE A 6 14.98 13.73 -3.61
N PRO A 7 16.04 12.91 -3.49
CA PRO A 7 15.96 11.69 -2.68
C PRO A 7 15.66 12.01 -1.21
N ASN A 8 14.62 11.40 -0.66
CA ASN A 8 14.33 11.39 0.76
C ASN A 8 15.31 10.49 1.53
N SER A 9 15.30 10.51 2.86
CA SER A 9 16.11 9.64 3.74
C SER A 9 15.97 8.15 3.43
N ASP A 10 14.84 7.76 2.86
CA ASP A 10 14.52 6.38 2.48
C ASP A 10 15.01 6.01 1.07
N GLY A 11 15.66 6.94 0.36
CA GLY A 11 16.20 6.73 -0.99
C GLY A 11 15.20 6.95 -2.14
N PHE A 12 13.97 7.34 -1.85
CA PHE A 12 12.93 7.60 -2.86
C PHE A 12 12.95 9.06 -3.36
N LEU A 13 12.67 9.26 -4.64
CA LEU A 13 12.57 10.60 -5.22
C LEU A 13 11.23 11.24 -4.84
N ALA A 14 11.26 12.24 -3.98
CA ALA A 14 10.07 13.01 -3.61
C ALA A 14 10.08 14.38 -4.30
N VAL A 15 8.93 14.77 -4.84
CA VAL A 15 8.75 16.13 -5.37
C VAL A 15 8.71 17.10 -4.20
N VAL A 16 9.63 18.07 -4.18
CA VAL A 16 9.68 19.08 -3.13
C VAL A 16 9.28 20.43 -3.75
N PRO A 17 8.05 20.92 -3.49
CA PRO A 17 7.53 22.13 -4.14
C PRO A 17 8.24 23.42 -3.72
N GLU A 18 9.02 23.37 -2.64
CA GLU A 18 9.74 24.52 -2.08
C GLU A 18 11.10 24.77 -2.75
N PHE A 19 11.63 23.81 -3.51
CA PHE A 19 12.90 23.97 -4.22
C PHE A 19 12.66 24.41 -5.66
N GLU A 20 13.27 25.54 -6.02
CA GLU A 20 13.37 25.93 -7.42
C GLU A 20 14.31 24.99 -8.18
N VAL A 21 14.01 24.80 -9.46
CA VAL A 21 14.80 23.93 -10.36
C VAL A 21 16.26 24.38 -10.47
N SER A 22 16.52 25.68 -10.24
CA SER A 22 17.86 26.29 -10.19
C SER A 22 18.75 25.75 -9.06
N SER A 23 18.14 25.19 -8.01
CA SER A 23 18.83 24.67 -6.83
C SER A 23 19.09 23.17 -6.88
N CYS A 24 18.60 22.45 -7.89
CA CYS A 24 18.87 21.03 -8.06
C CYS A 24 20.33 20.81 -8.55
N SER A 25 21.16 20.17 -7.73
CA SER A 25 22.55 19.81 -8.06
C SER A 25 22.60 18.66 -9.09
N GLY A 26 22.42 19.01 -10.37
CA GLY A 26 22.33 18.06 -11.48
C GLY A 26 20.89 17.59 -11.69
N TYR A 27 20.44 17.60 -12.95
CA TYR A 27 19.06 17.28 -13.29
C TYR A 27 19.00 16.25 -14.43
N VAL A 28 18.10 15.28 -14.28
CA VAL A 28 17.62 14.44 -15.38
C VAL A 28 16.18 14.86 -15.59
N MET A 29 15.90 15.47 -16.74
CA MET A 29 14.52 15.81 -17.10
C MET A 29 13.81 14.52 -17.53
N MET A 30 12.69 14.24 -16.88
CA MET A 30 11.79 13.17 -17.23
C MET A 30 10.38 13.74 -17.36
N SER A 31 9.58 13.12 -18.22
CA SER A 31 8.15 13.44 -18.30
C SER A 31 7.43 13.01 -17.02
N THR A 32 6.27 13.61 -16.75
CA THR A 32 5.44 13.22 -15.61
C THR A 32 5.03 11.75 -15.70
N GLN A 33 4.78 11.23 -16.91
CA GLN A 33 4.42 9.83 -17.14
C GLN A 33 5.57 8.87 -16.80
N GLU A 34 6.81 9.23 -17.12
CA GLU A 34 7.98 8.41 -16.78
C GLU A 34 8.25 8.43 -15.27
N TYR A 35 8.08 9.59 -14.62
CA TYR A 35 8.17 9.70 -13.16
C TYR A 35 7.12 8.84 -12.46
N ASP A 36 5.86 8.93 -12.90
CA ASP A 36 4.76 8.12 -12.35
C ASP A 36 5.00 6.63 -12.56
N TYR A 37 5.49 6.21 -13.73
CA TYR A 37 5.85 4.82 -14.00
C TYR A 37 6.98 4.32 -13.08
N PHE A 38 7.99 5.15 -12.83
CA PHE A 38 9.10 4.80 -11.94
C PHE A 38 8.67 4.75 -10.47
N MET A 39 7.76 5.65 -10.06
CA MET A 39 7.25 5.72 -8.69
C MET A 39 6.12 4.71 -8.41
N ALA A 40 5.41 4.21 -9.42
CA ALA A 40 4.29 3.28 -9.27
C ALA A 40 4.64 2.02 -8.49
N TYR A 41 5.90 1.57 -8.53
CA TYR A 41 6.34 0.36 -7.81
C TYR A 41 6.92 0.62 -6.43
N THR A 42 7.09 1.89 -6.06
CA THR A 42 7.79 2.28 -4.83
C THR A 42 6.90 3.04 -3.84
N GLN A 43 5.86 3.71 -4.33
CA GLN A 43 4.86 4.33 -3.48
C GLN A 43 3.73 3.35 -3.19
N ILE A 44 3.67 2.89 -1.93
CA ILE A 44 2.49 2.18 -1.45
C ILE A 44 1.36 3.18 -1.32
N THR A 45 0.29 2.98 -2.09
CA THR A 45 -0.89 3.84 -2.02
C THR A 45 -1.70 3.52 -0.76
N SER A 46 -2.41 4.52 -0.21
CA SER A 46 -3.29 4.32 0.95
C SER A 46 -4.38 3.26 0.68
N SER A 47 -4.83 3.14 -0.56
CA SER A 47 -5.77 2.11 -1.01
C SER A 47 -5.19 0.70 -0.88
N GLU A 48 -3.93 0.49 -1.27
CA GLU A 48 -3.28 -0.81 -1.17
C GLU A 48 -3.09 -1.23 0.29
N ILE A 49 -2.69 -0.30 1.16
CA ILE A 49 -2.57 -0.58 2.60
C ILE A 49 -3.92 -1.05 3.17
N ALA A 50 -5.00 -0.34 2.83
CA ALA A 50 -6.34 -0.68 3.30
C ALA A 50 -6.80 -2.06 2.79
N THR A 51 -6.54 -2.40 1.53
CA THR A 51 -6.96 -3.70 0.97
C THR A 51 -6.17 -4.85 1.57
N TYR A 52 -4.85 -4.74 1.74
CA TYR A 52 -4.04 -5.78 2.37
C TYR A 52 -4.39 -5.97 3.85
N PHE A 53 -4.60 -4.88 4.60
CA PHE A 53 -5.03 -4.96 5.99
C PHE A 53 -6.40 -5.61 6.14
N ALA A 54 -7.39 -5.14 5.36
CA ALA A 54 -8.74 -5.68 5.39
C ALA A 54 -8.77 -7.15 4.96
N GLY A 55 -8.00 -7.52 3.94
CA GLY A 55 -7.87 -8.91 3.48
C GLY A 55 -7.27 -9.80 4.56
N GLY A 56 -6.19 -9.37 5.22
CA GLY A 56 -5.58 -10.09 6.33
C GLY A 56 -6.54 -10.27 7.52
N PHE A 57 -7.24 -9.21 7.90
CA PHE A 57 -8.23 -9.25 8.97
C PHE A 57 -9.41 -10.18 8.65
N ALA A 58 -9.94 -10.12 7.42
CA ALA A 58 -11.03 -10.98 6.97
C ALA A 58 -10.63 -12.46 7.02
N LEU A 59 -9.39 -12.79 6.64
CA LEU A 59 -8.88 -14.17 6.68
C LEU A 59 -8.84 -14.69 8.12
N VAL A 60 -8.29 -13.92 9.06
CA VAL A 60 -8.28 -14.27 10.49
C VAL A 60 -9.70 -14.42 11.04
N PHE A 61 -10.61 -13.54 10.66
CA PHE A 61 -12.00 -13.61 11.11
C PHE A 61 -12.73 -14.86 10.57
N VAL A 62 -12.59 -15.17 9.29
CA VAL A 62 -13.27 -16.32 8.66
C VAL A 62 -12.71 -17.64 9.20
N PHE A 63 -11.39 -17.81 9.16
CA PHE A 63 -10.75 -19.08 9.54
C PHE A 63 -10.62 -19.25 11.06
N GLY A 64 -10.51 -18.17 11.83
CA GLY A 64 -10.47 -18.23 13.28
C GLY A 64 -11.87 -18.29 13.89
N PHE A 65 -12.67 -17.25 13.66
CA PHE A 65 -13.95 -17.09 14.34
C PHE A 65 -15.08 -17.87 13.64
N LEU A 66 -15.35 -17.63 12.36
CA LEU A 66 -16.51 -18.24 11.70
C LEU A 66 -16.39 -19.77 11.61
N GLN A 67 -15.22 -20.31 11.30
CA GLN A 67 -15.02 -21.77 11.29
C GLN A 67 -15.27 -22.41 12.66
N THR A 68 -14.82 -21.79 13.75
CA THR A 68 -15.04 -22.36 15.10
C THR A 68 -16.52 -22.34 15.49
N TYR A 69 -17.29 -21.34 15.06
CA TYR A 69 -18.75 -21.35 15.23
C TYR A 69 -19.42 -22.45 14.40
N GLY A 70 -19.03 -22.61 13.13
CA GLY A 70 -19.55 -23.68 12.27
C GLY A 70 -19.30 -25.07 12.86
N ILE A 71 -18.09 -25.33 13.36
CA ILE A 71 -17.74 -26.61 13.99
C ILE A 71 -18.57 -26.85 15.26
N LYS A 72 -18.73 -25.83 16.12
CA LYS A 72 -19.55 -25.95 17.33
C LYS A 72 -21.02 -26.18 17.01
N ALA A 73 -21.56 -25.52 15.99
CA ALA A 73 -22.92 -25.75 15.53
C ALA A 73 -23.11 -27.18 15.00
N ALA A 74 -22.19 -27.68 14.17
CA ALA A 74 -22.22 -29.05 13.67
C ALA A 74 -22.17 -30.09 14.79
N LEU A 75 -21.27 -29.92 15.78
CA LEU A 75 -21.20 -30.79 16.96
C LEU A 75 -22.49 -30.78 17.77
N LYS A 76 -23.17 -29.64 17.89
CA LYS A 76 -24.44 -29.52 18.60
C LYS A 76 -25.57 -30.25 17.88
N VAL A 77 -25.60 -30.22 16.54
CA VAL A 77 -26.58 -30.96 15.73
C VAL A 77 -26.36 -32.47 15.84
N ILE A 78 -25.11 -32.94 15.77
CA ILE A 78 -24.78 -34.37 15.91
C ILE A 78 -25.24 -34.91 17.28
N ARG A 79 -25.06 -34.14 18.35
CA ARG A 79 -25.47 -34.54 19.72
C ARG A 79 -26.98 -34.47 19.98
N LEU A 80 -27.75 -33.89 19.06
CA LEU A 80 -29.21 -33.76 19.16
C LEU A 80 -29.94 -34.95 18.52
N ILE A 81 -29.22 -35.74 17.72
CA ILE A 81 -29.65 -37.02 17.12
C ILE A 81 -29.23 -38.15 18.07
#